data_AF-M5FN06-F1
#
_entry.id   AF-M5FN06-F1
#
_cell.length_a   1.000
_cell.length_b   1.000
_cell.length_c   1.000
_cell.angle_alpha   90.00
_cell.angle_beta   90.00
_cell.angle_gamma   90.00
#
_symmetry.space_group_name_H-M   'P 1'
#
loop_
_entity.id
_entity.type
_entity.pdbx_description
1 polymer ?
#
loop_
_entity_poly.entity_id
_entity_poly.type
_entity_poly.pdbx_seq_one_letter_code
_entity_poly.pdbx_strand_id
1 'polypeptide(L)'
;MASCTIAPRRDPVRWRVLSMTPSFQDNIKSTGQLASGAAWAGTAPWCNGRCNSGELQVAVASEGSPDLIISTSPFGSDCLFGSKALCTTQYSSCTLSSTTLQIQCSSTAAGPGGFYSTYKLTGCSWVNPGPLCASSSTRAVAVRTTAFKTTPWDYSGPLLLDANVEVSCCA
;
A
#
# COMPACT_ATOMS: atom_id res chain seq x y z
N MET A 1 -9.40 -6.06 -9.89
CA MET A 1 -10.23 -4.90 -9.49
C MET A 1 -10.10 -4.78 -7.98
N ALA A 2 -9.16 -3.97 -7.51
CA ALA A 2 -8.85 -3.83 -6.09
C ALA A 2 -9.72 -2.75 -5.45
N SER A 3 -10.72 -3.16 -4.68
CA SER A 3 -11.58 -2.28 -3.89
C SER A 3 -11.03 -2.23 -2.45
N CYS A 4 -10.23 -1.23 -2.12
CA CYS A 4 -9.87 -0.96 -0.73
C CYS A 4 -11.12 -0.52 0.04
N THR A 5 -11.63 -1.40 0.90
CA THR A 5 -12.66 -1.05 1.88
C THR A 5 -12.01 -1.01 3.25
N ILE A 6 -12.01 0.13 3.92
CA ILE A 6 -11.72 0.21 5.36
C ILE A 6 -12.88 0.92 6.03
N ALA A 7 -13.55 0.20 6.92
CA ALA A 7 -14.74 0.63 7.64
C ALA A 7 -14.38 1.45 8.91
N PRO A 8 -15.24 2.40 9.31
CA PRO A 8 -14.96 3.38 10.37
C PRO A 8 -15.34 2.87 11.76
N ARG A 9 -14.75 3.43 12.82
CA ARG A 9 -15.31 3.37 14.19
C ARG A 9 -15.87 4.73 14.61
N ARG A 10 -17.18 4.70 14.93
CA ARG A 10 -18.09 5.65 15.63
C ARG A 10 -18.77 6.78 14.80
N ASP A 11 -19.79 6.36 14.04
CA ASP A 11 -21.09 6.99 13.62
C ASP A 11 -21.20 8.39 12.96
N PRO A 12 -22.23 8.69 12.12
CA PRO A 12 -23.07 7.85 11.26
C PRO A 12 -23.14 8.42 9.82
N VAL A 13 -22.02 8.49 9.10
CA VAL A 13 -22.06 8.36 7.64
C VAL A 13 -20.90 7.43 7.28
N ARG A 14 -21.21 6.20 6.91
CA ARG A 14 -20.21 5.25 6.42
C ARG A 14 -19.79 5.73 5.04
N TRP A 15 -18.63 6.34 4.93
CA TRP A 15 -18.06 6.73 3.65
C TRP A 15 -17.22 5.57 3.12
N ARG A 16 -17.35 5.29 1.82
CA ARG A 16 -16.54 4.29 1.13
C ARG A 16 -15.77 4.98 0.01
N VAL A 17 -14.44 4.88 0.05
CA VAL A 17 -13.62 5.25 -1.11
C VAL A 17 -13.85 4.20 -2.19
N LEU A 18 -14.46 4.61 -3.31
CA LEU A 18 -14.70 3.71 -4.45
C LEU A 18 -13.42 3.52 -5.25
N SER A 19 -12.68 4.60 -5.46
CA SER A 19 -11.47 4.61 -6.27
C SER A 19 -10.58 5.80 -5.89
N MET A 20 -9.28 5.61 -6.11
CA MET A 20 -8.24 6.62 -5.94
C MET A 20 -7.43 6.73 -7.23
N THR A 21 -7.24 7.93 -7.75
CA THR A 21 -6.49 8.16 -9.00
C THR A 21 -5.57 9.39 -8.88
N PRO A 22 -4.24 9.21 -9.07
CA PRO A 22 -3.51 7.95 -9.20
C PRO A 22 -3.74 7.03 -7.99
N SER A 23 -3.56 5.71 -8.16
CA SER A 23 -3.76 4.78 -7.03
C SER A 23 -2.71 5.00 -5.94
N PHE A 24 -2.94 4.44 -4.74
CA PHE A 24 -1.95 4.47 -3.67
C PHE A 24 -0.61 3.86 -4.11
N GLN A 25 -0.68 2.76 -4.86
CA GLN A 25 0.49 2.07 -5.42
C GLN A 25 1.24 2.94 -6.43
N ASP A 26 0.53 3.61 -7.34
CA ASP A 26 1.15 4.50 -8.33
C ASP A 26 1.83 5.68 -7.64
N ASN A 27 1.16 6.23 -6.62
CA ASN A 27 1.72 7.28 -5.78
C ASN A 27 3.01 6.82 -5.10
N ILE A 28 3.06 5.66 -4.44
CA ILE A 28 4.32 5.18 -3.82
C ILE A 28 5.40 4.97 -4.88
N LYS A 29 5.07 4.33 -6.01
CA LYS A 29 6.06 4.02 -7.04
C LYS A 29 6.66 5.27 -7.69
N SER A 30 5.85 6.32 -7.87
CA SER A 30 6.30 7.57 -8.49
C SER A 30 7.28 8.37 -7.63
N THR A 31 7.39 8.10 -6.33
CA THR A 31 8.36 8.78 -5.46
C THR A 31 9.80 8.34 -5.72
N GLY A 32 10.01 7.19 -6.38
CA GLY A 32 11.33 6.61 -6.58
C GLY A 32 12.02 6.15 -5.29
N GLN A 33 11.29 6.10 -4.16
CA GLN A 33 11.87 5.74 -2.85
C GLN A 33 11.95 4.23 -2.62
N LEU A 34 11.29 3.43 -3.46
CA LEU A 34 11.38 1.98 -3.42
C LEU A 34 12.61 1.51 -4.17
N ALA A 35 13.48 0.76 -3.50
CA ALA A 35 14.61 0.12 -4.12
C ALA A 35 14.20 -1.15 -4.88
N SER A 36 15.00 -1.48 -5.90
CA SER A 36 14.96 -2.77 -6.57
C SER A 36 15.71 -3.84 -5.76
N GLY A 37 15.77 -5.05 -6.30
CA GLY A 37 16.59 -6.13 -5.74
C GLY A 37 15.83 -7.17 -4.96
N ALA A 38 14.50 -7.05 -4.87
CA ALA A 38 13.64 -8.13 -4.41
C ALA A 38 12.69 -8.57 -5.52
N ALA A 39 12.33 -9.85 -5.53
CA ALA A 39 11.45 -10.46 -6.53
C ALA A 39 10.43 -11.38 -5.86
N TRP A 40 9.23 -11.48 -6.43
CA TRP A 40 8.18 -12.35 -5.93
C TRP A 40 8.43 -13.80 -6.32
N ALA A 41 8.51 -14.68 -5.32
CA ALA A 41 8.52 -16.12 -5.47
C ALA A 41 7.10 -16.69 -5.33
N GLY A 42 6.76 -17.66 -6.18
CA GLY A 42 5.46 -18.33 -6.22
C GLY A 42 4.70 -18.06 -7.52
N THR A 43 4.18 -19.14 -8.12
CA THR A 43 3.50 -19.11 -9.43
C THR A 43 1.99 -19.34 -9.26
N ALA A 44 1.19 -18.48 -9.87
CA ALA A 44 -0.26 -18.62 -9.92
C ALA A 44 -0.67 -19.75 -10.90
N PRO A 45 -1.83 -20.42 -10.72
CA PRO A 45 -2.91 -20.06 -9.81
C PRO A 45 -2.81 -20.60 -8.36
N TRP A 46 -2.01 -21.58 -7.98
CA TRP A 46 -2.03 -22.08 -6.58
C TRP A 46 -0.63 -22.03 -5.95
N CYS A 47 -0.33 -20.98 -5.17
CA CYS A 47 1.01 -20.54 -4.78
C CYS A 47 1.43 -21.03 -3.39
N ASN A 48 2.69 -21.43 -3.21
CA ASN A 48 3.32 -21.60 -1.89
C ASN A 48 4.73 -20.99 -1.93
N GLY A 49 4.79 -19.74 -2.34
CA GLY A 49 6.01 -18.97 -2.52
C GLY A 49 6.82 -18.94 -1.25
N ARG A 50 8.07 -19.36 -1.37
CA ARG A 50 9.09 -19.33 -0.32
C ARG A 50 10.38 -18.83 -0.92
N CYS A 51 11.16 -18.14 -0.11
CA CYS A 51 12.51 -17.77 -0.51
C CYS A 51 13.40 -19.01 -0.54
N ASN A 52 14.36 -19.01 -1.45
CA ASN A 52 15.35 -20.07 -1.55
C ASN A 52 16.32 -20.03 -0.35
N SER A 53 17.08 -21.10 -0.17
CA SER A 53 18.15 -21.10 0.83
C SER A 53 19.15 -19.98 0.53
N GLY A 54 19.45 -19.15 1.52
CA GLY A 54 20.32 -17.97 1.38
C GLY A 54 19.62 -16.69 0.90
N GLU A 55 18.34 -16.75 0.54
CA GLU A 55 17.53 -15.56 0.29
C GLU A 55 16.84 -15.08 1.57
N LEU A 56 16.74 -13.75 1.69
CA LEU A 56 15.99 -13.10 2.75
C LEU A 56 14.55 -12.87 2.32
N GLN A 57 13.60 -13.21 3.19
CA GLN A 57 12.19 -12.91 3.01
C GLN A 57 11.88 -11.49 3.48
N VAL A 58 11.50 -10.63 2.53
CA VAL A 58 11.15 -9.21 2.78
C VAL A 58 9.70 -9.06 3.22
N ALA A 59 8.79 -9.79 2.57
CA ALA A 59 7.36 -9.74 2.85
C ALA A 59 6.66 -10.99 2.33
N VAL A 60 5.42 -11.22 2.79
CA VAL A 60 4.55 -12.31 2.31
C VAL A 60 3.19 -11.73 1.95
N ALA A 61 2.68 -12.06 0.77
CA ALA A 61 1.32 -11.74 0.35
C ALA A 61 0.52 -13.04 0.25
N SER A 62 -0.56 -13.14 1.02
CA SER A 62 -1.50 -14.26 0.92
C SER A 62 -2.51 -14.02 -0.21
N GLU A 63 -3.25 -15.07 -0.56
CA GLU A 63 -4.41 -15.04 -1.45
C GLU A 63 -5.27 -13.77 -1.29
N GLY A 64 -5.61 -13.14 -2.43
CA GLY A 64 -6.49 -11.98 -2.51
C GLY A 64 -5.96 -10.67 -1.90
N SER A 65 -4.70 -10.61 -1.45
CA SER A 65 -4.12 -9.43 -0.78
C SER A 65 -2.84 -8.83 -1.40
N PRO A 66 -2.55 -8.95 -2.72
CA PRO A 66 -1.31 -8.43 -3.30
C PRO A 66 -1.26 -6.90 -3.31
N ASP A 67 -2.40 -6.23 -3.44
CA ASP A 67 -2.50 -4.77 -3.51
C ASP A 67 -2.11 -4.08 -2.19
N LEU A 68 -2.02 -4.85 -1.10
CA LEU A 68 -1.54 -4.35 0.17
C LEU A 68 -0.03 -4.18 0.18
N ILE A 69 0.73 -4.90 -0.66
CA ILE A 69 2.20 -4.86 -0.66
C ILE A 69 2.72 -4.27 -1.96
N ILE A 70 3.33 -3.10 -1.83
CA ILE A 70 3.85 -2.33 -2.94
C ILE A 70 5.37 -2.52 -2.97
N SER A 71 5.87 -3.07 -4.08
CA SER A 71 7.29 -3.16 -4.40
C SER A 71 7.53 -2.76 -5.86
N THR A 72 8.81 -2.60 -6.22
CA THR A 72 9.20 -2.33 -7.61
C THR A 72 9.04 -3.56 -8.51
N SER A 73 9.20 -4.77 -7.96
CA SER A 73 8.93 -6.02 -8.69
C SER A 73 7.43 -6.21 -8.91
N PRO A 74 6.99 -6.55 -10.14
CA PRO A 74 5.59 -6.87 -10.39
C PRO A 74 5.18 -8.14 -9.62
N PHE A 75 3.99 -8.12 -9.01
CA PHE A 75 3.42 -9.28 -8.30
C PHE A 75 3.03 -10.43 -9.26
N GLY A 76 2.64 -10.07 -10.49
CA GLY A 76 2.00 -10.97 -11.44
C GLY A 76 0.55 -11.24 -11.07
N SER A 77 0.06 -12.44 -11.37
CA SER A 77 -1.31 -12.87 -11.05
C SER A 77 -1.47 -13.34 -9.60
N ASP A 78 -2.69 -13.20 -9.10
CA ASP A 78 -3.14 -13.62 -7.77
C ASP A 78 -3.07 -15.13 -7.57
N CYS A 79 -2.87 -15.53 -6.33
CA CYS A 79 -2.96 -16.91 -5.88
C CYS A 79 -4.40 -17.24 -5.53
N LEU A 80 -4.93 -18.32 -6.07
CA LEU A 80 -6.19 -18.96 -5.71
C LEU A 80 -6.07 -19.84 -4.46
N PHE A 81 -4.86 -20.23 -4.05
CA PHE A 81 -4.54 -20.85 -2.76
C PHE A 81 -3.12 -20.50 -2.35
N GLY A 82 -2.88 -20.34 -1.05
CA GLY A 82 -1.57 -20.11 -0.43
C GLY A 82 -1.03 -18.68 -0.58
N SER A 83 0.29 -18.51 -0.73
CA SER A 83 0.96 -17.20 -0.66
C SER A 83 2.13 -17.03 -1.62
N LYS A 84 2.56 -15.78 -1.81
CA LYS A 84 3.85 -15.43 -2.43
C LYS A 84 4.76 -14.79 -1.40
N ALA A 85 6.05 -15.03 -1.55
CA ALA A 85 7.09 -14.39 -0.75
C ALA A 85 7.86 -13.40 -1.63
N LEU A 86 8.10 -12.19 -1.12
CA LEU A 86 9.02 -11.24 -1.74
C LEU A 86 10.42 -11.53 -1.18
N CYS A 87 11.34 -11.93 -2.04
CA CYS A 87 12.63 -12.49 -1.66
C CYS A 87 13.78 -11.68 -2.24
N THR A 88 14.93 -11.64 -1.57
CA THR A 88 16.13 -10.93 -2.02
C THR A 88 17.41 -11.64 -1.61
N THR A 89 18.44 -11.56 -2.46
CA THR A 89 19.84 -11.90 -2.14
C THR A 89 20.74 -10.67 -2.03
N GLN A 90 20.22 -9.48 -2.34
CA GLN A 90 21.00 -8.24 -2.40
C GLN A 90 21.19 -7.60 -1.03
N TYR A 91 20.27 -7.91 -0.10
CA TYR A 91 20.27 -7.37 1.25
C TYR A 91 20.56 -8.47 2.27
N SER A 92 21.26 -8.10 3.31
CA SER A 92 21.68 -8.98 4.40
C SER A 92 20.63 -9.08 5.50
N SER A 93 19.84 -8.03 5.70
CA SER A 93 18.80 -7.96 6.72
C SER A 93 17.70 -6.98 6.34
N CYS A 94 16.51 -7.17 6.90
CA CYS A 94 15.38 -6.27 6.74
C CYS A 94 14.72 -6.05 8.10
N THR A 95 14.28 -4.83 8.34
CA THR A 95 13.50 -4.45 9.52
C THR A 95 12.19 -3.80 9.08
N LEU A 96 11.15 -3.96 9.88
CA LEU A 96 9.87 -3.29 9.65
C LEU A 96 9.87 -1.95 10.37
N SER A 97 9.51 -0.90 9.66
CA SER A 97 9.29 0.44 10.23
C SER A 97 7.86 0.87 9.94
N SER A 98 7.13 1.28 10.97
CA SER A 98 5.79 1.82 10.80
C SER A 98 5.83 3.33 10.67
N THR A 99 5.12 3.87 9.69
CA THR A 99 4.97 5.32 9.51
C THR A 99 3.57 5.66 8.99
N THR A 100 3.21 6.93 9.09
CA THR A 100 1.98 7.47 8.51
C THR A 100 2.36 8.39 7.38
N LEU A 101 1.84 8.11 6.19
CA LEU A 101 2.06 8.92 5.01
C LEU A 101 0.80 9.72 4.69
N GLN A 102 0.95 10.97 4.26
CA GLN A 102 -0.18 11.84 3.96
C GLN A 102 -0.39 12.00 2.46
N ILE A 103 -1.63 11.80 2.02
CA ILE A 103 -2.04 11.98 0.63
C ILE A 103 -3.12 13.06 0.59
N GLN A 104 -2.89 14.05 -0.26
CA GLN A 104 -3.87 15.05 -0.59
C GLN A 104 -4.55 14.68 -1.89
N CYS A 105 -5.87 14.60 -1.88
CA CYS A 105 -6.70 14.31 -3.05
C CYS A 105 -7.74 15.41 -3.23
N SER A 106 -8.13 15.65 -4.48
CA SER A 106 -9.43 16.25 -4.77
C SER A 106 -10.51 15.18 -4.63
N SER A 107 -11.62 15.50 -3.96
CA SER A 107 -12.77 14.59 -3.88
C SER A 107 -13.86 15.05 -4.83
N THR A 108 -14.48 14.09 -5.51
CA THR A 108 -15.78 14.30 -6.16
C THR A 108 -16.77 13.34 -5.51
N ALA A 109 -17.90 13.88 -5.01
CA ALA A 109 -18.99 13.07 -4.52
C ALA A 109 -19.47 12.18 -5.66
N ALA A 110 -19.42 10.86 -5.50
CA ALA A 110 -19.76 9.91 -6.55
C ALA A 110 -21.29 9.72 -6.72
N GLY A 111 -22.08 10.70 -6.30
CA GLY A 111 -23.54 10.65 -6.26
C GLY A 111 -24.10 10.09 -4.94
N PRO A 112 -25.41 10.27 -4.69
CA PRO A 112 -26.08 9.76 -3.50
C PRO A 112 -26.19 8.23 -3.56
N GLY A 113 -25.25 7.53 -2.93
CA GLY A 113 -25.25 6.08 -2.77
C GLY A 113 -26.11 5.61 -1.59
N GLY A 114 -27.37 6.04 -1.49
CA GLY A 114 -28.23 5.65 -0.36
C GLY A 114 -27.63 6.03 1.02
N PHE A 115 -27.55 5.07 1.96
CA PHE A 115 -27.01 5.26 3.32
C PHE A 115 -25.50 5.56 3.40
N TYR A 116 -24.80 5.42 2.28
CA TYR A 116 -23.36 5.61 2.18
C TYR A 116 -23.06 6.60 1.09
N SER A 117 -22.43 7.69 1.46
CA SER A 117 -21.87 8.53 0.43
C SER A 117 -20.53 7.95 0.00
N THR A 118 -20.39 7.78 -1.30
CA THR A 118 -19.22 7.18 -1.91
C THR A 118 -18.41 8.28 -2.57
N TYR A 119 -17.09 8.18 -2.48
CA TYR A 119 -16.19 9.18 -3.05
C TYR A 119 -15.27 8.57 -4.09
N LYS A 120 -15.10 9.33 -5.17
CA LYS A 120 -14.01 9.15 -6.12
C LYS A 120 -12.95 10.17 -5.80
N LEU A 121 -11.77 9.69 -5.47
CA LEU A 121 -10.61 10.52 -5.18
C LEU A 121 -9.78 10.67 -6.44
N THR A 122 -9.52 11.91 -6.82
CA THR A 122 -8.83 12.29 -8.06
C THR A 122 -7.74 13.29 -7.75
N GLY A 123 -6.69 13.36 -8.58
CA GLY A 123 -5.58 14.30 -8.34
C GLY A 123 -4.84 14.00 -7.04
N CYS A 124 -4.80 12.74 -6.63
CA CYS A 124 -4.14 12.34 -5.40
C CYS A 124 -2.62 12.49 -5.52
N SER A 125 -2.00 13.12 -4.53
CA SER A 125 -0.55 13.36 -4.48
C SER A 125 -0.05 13.33 -3.04
N TRP A 126 1.22 13.00 -2.85
CA TRP A 126 1.85 12.99 -1.53
C TRP A 126 2.03 14.38 -0.95
N VAL A 127 1.82 14.49 0.35
CA VAL A 127 2.20 15.65 1.14
C VAL A 127 3.43 15.28 1.96
N ASN A 128 4.56 15.89 1.63
CA ASN A 128 5.82 15.80 2.39
C ASN A 128 6.16 14.37 2.88
N PRO A 129 6.34 13.39 1.97
CA PRO A 129 6.41 11.98 2.35
C PRO A 129 7.62 11.64 3.25
N GLY A 130 8.63 12.51 3.32
CA GLY A 130 9.89 12.22 4.02
C GLY A 130 10.57 10.97 3.46
N PRO A 131 11.69 10.51 4.05
CA PRO A 131 12.23 9.19 3.74
C PRO A 131 11.33 8.09 4.32
N LEU A 132 11.06 7.04 3.54
CA LEU A 132 10.26 5.88 4.01
C LEU A 132 10.97 5.08 5.11
N CYS A 133 12.30 5.08 5.12
CA CYS A 133 13.13 4.44 6.14
C CYS A 133 13.82 5.51 6.97
N ALA A 134 13.82 5.33 8.30
CA ALA A 134 14.44 6.29 9.21
C ALA A 134 15.98 6.36 9.07
N SER A 135 16.62 5.26 8.71
CA SER A 135 18.08 5.20 8.50
C SER A 135 18.44 5.43 7.04
N SER A 136 19.46 6.26 6.79
CA SER A 136 20.05 6.44 5.45
C SER A 136 20.85 5.21 4.98
N SER A 137 21.22 4.31 5.90
CA SER A 137 21.91 3.05 5.60
C SER A 137 20.98 1.95 5.08
N THR A 138 19.67 2.12 5.20
CA THR A 138 18.68 1.16 4.70
C THR A 138 17.95 1.72 3.48
N ARG A 139 17.30 0.81 2.75
CA ARG A 139 16.49 1.11 1.58
C ARG A 139 15.11 0.51 1.76
N ALA A 140 14.06 1.26 1.41
CA ALA A 140 12.70 0.75 1.43
C ALA A 140 12.51 -0.21 0.24
N VAL A 141 12.25 -1.48 0.50
CA VAL A 141 12.10 -2.51 -0.55
C VAL A 141 10.62 -2.82 -0.80
N ALA A 142 9.81 -2.74 0.24
CA ALA A 142 8.36 -2.94 0.15
C ALA A 142 7.64 -2.01 1.13
N VAL A 143 6.42 -1.63 0.76
CA VAL A 143 5.49 -0.91 1.64
C VAL A 143 4.19 -1.69 1.72
N ARG A 144 3.78 -2.02 2.94
CA ARG A 144 2.49 -2.62 3.22
C ARG A 144 1.52 -1.59 3.78
N THR A 145 0.35 -1.45 3.17
CA THR A 145 -0.71 -0.58 3.70
C THR A 145 -1.47 -1.31 4.81
N THR A 146 -1.62 -0.70 5.98
CA THR A 146 -2.34 -1.29 7.11
C THR A 146 -3.67 -0.61 7.39
N ALA A 147 -3.76 0.72 7.22
CA ALA A 147 -5.02 1.44 7.37
C ALA A 147 -5.00 2.77 6.60
N PHE A 148 -6.20 3.25 6.24
CA PHE A 148 -6.43 4.63 5.81
C PHE A 148 -7.31 5.32 6.83
N LYS A 149 -6.95 6.55 7.19
CA LYS A 149 -7.74 7.45 8.01
C LYS A 149 -7.92 8.75 7.25
N THR A 150 -9.09 9.34 7.33
CA THR A 150 -9.33 10.71 6.86
C THR A 150 -9.10 11.65 8.03
N THR A 151 -8.43 12.77 7.81
CA THR A 151 -8.52 13.88 8.77
C THR A 151 -9.94 14.45 8.76
N PRO A 152 -10.41 15.08 9.86
CA PRO A 152 -11.76 15.64 9.93
C PRO A 152 -12.05 16.55 8.74
N TRP A 153 -13.21 16.30 8.11
CA TRP A 153 -13.68 17.02 6.93
C TRP A 153 -13.99 18.48 7.28
N ASP A 154 -13.34 19.41 6.57
CA ASP A 154 -13.90 20.74 6.35
C ASP A 154 -14.47 20.73 4.92
N TYR A 155 -15.73 21.13 4.74
CA TYR A 155 -16.48 21.02 3.47
C TYR A 155 -15.92 21.91 2.34
N SER A 156 -14.81 22.58 2.57
CA SER A 156 -14.30 23.69 1.77
C SER A 156 -12.84 23.49 1.34
N GLY A 157 -12.39 22.24 1.12
CA GLY A 157 -10.99 22.01 0.75
C GLY A 157 -10.62 20.64 0.18
N PRO A 158 -9.36 20.48 -0.24
CA PRO A 158 -8.80 19.20 -0.65
C PRO A 158 -8.82 18.21 0.52
N LEU A 159 -9.10 16.94 0.21
CA LEU A 159 -9.17 15.87 1.20
C LEU A 159 -7.75 15.41 1.56
N LEU A 160 -7.44 15.40 2.86
CA LEU A 160 -6.22 14.78 3.38
C LEU A 160 -6.52 13.38 3.93
N LEU A 161 -5.69 12.43 3.54
CA LEU A 161 -5.74 11.02 3.90
C LEU A 161 -4.44 10.61 4.54
N ASP A 162 -4.53 10.08 5.74
CA ASP A 162 -3.43 9.45 6.45
C ASP A 162 -3.43 7.95 6.13
N ALA A 163 -2.40 7.48 5.46
CA ALA A 163 -2.14 6.07 5.19
C ALA A 163 -1.14 5.54 6.23
N ASN A 164 -1.60 4.69 7.13
CA ASN A 164 -0.72 3.94 8.00
C ASN A 164 -0.08 2.81 7.18
N VAL A 165 1.25 2.76 7.19
CA VAL A 165 2.01 1.80 6.43
C VAL A 165 3.11 1.14 7.27
N GLU A 166 3.47 -0.07 6.89
CA GLU A 166 4.67 -0.77 7.33
C GLU A 166 5.65 -0.82 6.16
N VAL A 167 6.87 -0.35 6.38
CA VAL A 167 7.93 -0.29 5.37
C VAL A 167 8.96 -1.36 5.71
N SER A 168 9.27 -2.24 4.75
CA SER A 168 10.40 -3.17 4.84
C SER A 168 11.68 -2.44 4.45
N CYS A 169 12.48 -2.07 5.44
CA CYS A 169 13.75 -1.35 5.29
C CYS A 169 14.92 -2.33 5.38
N CYS A 170 15.65 -2.50 4.28
CA CYS A 170 16.71 -3.51 4.14
C CYS A 170 18.11 -2.89 4.00
N ALA A 171 19.12 -3.58 4.53
CA ALA A 171 20.54 -3.21 4.50
C ALA A 171 21.37 -4.23 3.73
#